data_AF-A0A950D233-F1
#
_entry.id   AF-A0A950D233-F1
#
_cell.length_a   1.000
_cell.length_b   1.000
_cell.length_c   1.000
_cell.angle_alpha   90.00
_cell.angle_beta   90.00
_cell.angle_gamma   90.00
#
_symmetry.space_group_name_H-M   'P 1'
#
loop_
_entity.id
_entity.type
_entity.pdbx_description
1 polymer ?
#
loop_
_entity_poly.entity_id
_entity_poly.type
_entity_poly.pdbx_seq_one_letter_code
_entity_poly.pdbx_strand_id
1 'polypeptide(L)'
;MHRMRQHVTKAGLTFFFALFFGSQTSADVIQSPGGMTYPEIVGGIDGTQNFVFDPGSQTGTFQVTTTPFLLKIGPSSSDDVNVTPDGDGIHSQVLNLKLDSNGHLVTDPGNSYALYGTVSVGGQTYSGLLLRATPTTFGTSGGTTSGFNLDLKVTGGALATQIGPELFLSILPTAGATFDGNFAKNFSIAIDRVKAWSLNPPPPIPEPTTLMVLLAGAAGLLIRRRVRISGADFDD
;
A
#
# COMPACT_ATOMS: atom_id res chain seq x y z
N MET A 1 -18.43 17.39 -85.90
CA MET A 1 -18.15 18.24 -84.71
C MET A 1 -18.58 17.49 -83.47
N HIS A 2 -17.61 16.90 -82.77
CA HIS A 2 -17.80 15.97 -81.66
C HIS A 2 -17.69 16.77 -80.34
N ARG A 3 -18.73 16.82 -79.51
CA ARG A 3 -18.66 17.36 -78.13
C ARG A 3 -18.92 16.22 -77.15
N MET A 4 -17.86 15.55 -76.71
CA MET A 4 -17.85 14.71 -75.52
C MET A 4 -17.93 15.62 -74.28
N ARG A 5 -19.01 15.50 -73.50
CA ARG A 5 -19.07 16.04 -72.14
C ARG A 5 -18.48 15.00 -71.20
N GLN A 6 -17.39 15.37 -70.54
CA GLN A 6 -16.66 14.54 -69.59
C GLN A 6 -17.44 14.41 -68.27
N HIS A 7 -17.71 13.18 -67.85
CA HIS A 7 -17.95 12.86 -66.45
C HIS A 7 -16.59 12.59 -65.82
N VAL A 8 -16.07 13.55 -65.04
CA VAL A 8 -14.90 13.31 -64.17
C VAL A 8 -15.39 13.22 -62.73
N THR A 9 -15.38 11.99 -62.26
CA THR A 9 -15.54 11.48 -60.91
C THR A 9 -14.82 12.36 -59.87
N LYS A 10 -15.58 12.92 -58.92
CA LYS A 10 -15.05 13.46 -57.66
C LYS A 10 -15.61 12.62 -56.51
N ALA A 11 -14.99 11.49 -56.24
CA ALA A 11 -15.16 10.74 -55.01
C ALA A 11 -13.75 10.30 -54.57
N GLY A 12 -13.28 10.82 -53.45
CA GLY A 12 -11.97 10.49 -52.90
C GLY A 12 -11.23 11.70 -52.36
N LEU A 13 -11.72 12.27 -51.26
CA LEU A 13 -10.85 13.02 -50.34
C LEU A 13 -10.99 12.42 -48.94
N THR A 14 -10.31 11.30 -48.81
CA THR A 14 -9.47 10.88 -47.69
C THR A 14 -9.91 11.32 -46.29
N PHE A 15 -10.64 10.40 -45.67
CA PHE A 15 -10.95 10.27 -44.26
C PHE A 15 -9.69 9.78 -43.51
N PHE A 16 -8.77 10.66 -43.10
CA PHE A 16 -7.60 10.24 -42.27
C PHE A 16 -7.06 11.41 -41.42
N PHE A 17 -7.71 11.75 -40.31
CA PHE A 17 -7.09 12.60 -39.27
C PHE A 17 -7.74 12.38 -37.88
N ALA A 18 -7.90 11.13 -37.46
CA ALA A 18 -8.48 10.82 -36.15
C ALA A 18 -7.81 9.62 -35.43
N LEU A 19 -6.48 9.46 -35.50
CA LEU A 19 -5.77 8.33 -34.86
C LEU A 19 -4.49 8.70 -34.09
N PHE A 20 -4.38 9.90 -33.51
CA PHE A 20 -3.20 10.24 -32.68
C PHE A 20 -3.47 10.89 -31.32
N PHE A 21 -4.71 10.83 -30.82
CA PHE A 21 -4.94 11.00 -29.38
C PHE A 21 -5.09 9.61 -28.75
N GLY A 22 -4.01 8.83 -28.83
CA GLY A 22 -3.90 7.58 -28.07
C GLY A 22 -3.98 7.93 -26.59
N SER A 23 -4.93 7.31 -25.90
CA SER A 23 -5.16 7.42 -24.47
C SER A 23 -3.83 7.24 -23.73
N GLN A 24 -3.36 8.27 -23.02
CA GLN A 24 -2.31 8.09 -22.03
C GLN A 24 -2.92 7.34 -20.85
N THR A 25 -2.94 6.01 -20.93
CA THR A 25 -3.23 5.18 -19.76
C THR A 25 -1.97 5.19 -18.89
N SER A 26 -1.99 6.11 -17.92
CA SER A 26 -1.03 6.27 -16.82
C SER A 26 -1.25 5.15 -15.79
N ALA A 27 -0.20 4.79 -15.05
CA ALA A 27 -0.18 3.75 -14.00
C ALA A 27 -1.53 3.45 -13.34
N ASP A 28 -1.79 2.15 -13.09
CA ASP A 28 -3.08 1.70 -12.55
C ASP A 28 -3.46 2.43 -11.26
N VAL A 29 -4.75 2.72 -11.09
CA VAL A 29 -5.26 3.27 -9.84
C VAL A 29 -5.33 2.15 -8.81
N ILE A 30 -4.33 2.10 -7.93
CA ILE A 30 -4.36 1.23 -6.75
C ILE A 30 -5.01 2.02 -5.62
N GLN A 31 -6.18 1.54 -5.17
CA GLN A 31 -6.88 2.11 -4.03
C GLN A 31 -6.37 1.48 -2.73
N SER A 32 -6.29 2.30 -1.67
CA SER A 32 -6.07 1.79 -0.32
C SER A 32 -7.17 0.76 0.01
N PRO A 33 -6.84 -0.38 0.65
CA PRO A 33 -7.80 -1.45 0.96
C PRO A 33 -9.00 -1.03 1.84
N GLY A 34 -8.98 0.19 2.39
CA GLY A 34 -9.99 0.70 3.30
C GLY A 34 -9.74 0.25 4.73
N GLY A 35 -9.59 1.22 5.64
CA GLY A 35 -9.31 0.99 7.06
C GLY A 35 -7.81 0.99 7.38
N MET A 36 -7.43 1.62 8.51
CA MET A 36 -6.08 1.51 9.05
C MET A 36 -5.95 0.17 9.79
N THR A 37 -4.93 -0.60 9.44
CA THR A 37 -4.52 -1.82 10.12
C THR A 37 -3.19 -1.58 10.83
N TYR A 38 -2.95 -2.34 11.89
CA TYR A 38 -1.73 -2.24 12.70
C TYR A 38 -0.92 -3.53 12.57
N PRO A 39 0.41 -3.46 12.53
CA PRO A 39 1.22 -2.25 12.69
C PRO A 39 1.29 -1.36 11.42
N GLU A 40 1.36 -0.04 11.62
CA GLU A 40 1.57 0.99 10.58
C GLU A 40 2.94 1.65 10.77
N ILE A 41 3.75 1.76 9.72
CA ILE A 41 4.98 2.54 9.68
C ILE A 41 4.68 3.89 9.07
N VAL A 42 5.09 4.95 9.75
CA VAL A 42 5.04 6.32 9.25
C VAL A 42 6.46 6.86 9.14
N GLY A 43 6.79 7.31 7.93
CA GLY A 43 8.03 7.99 7.56
C GLY A 43 7.73 9.33 6.91
N GLY A 44 8.75 10.19 6.76
CA GLY A 44 8.61 11.44 6.01
C GLY A 44 8.82 12.70 6.83
N ILE A 45 10.04 12.89 7.32
CA ILE A 45 10.58 14.25 7.41
C ILE A 45 11.79 14.23 6.47
N ASP A 46 11.78 15.08 5.44
CA ASP A 46 12.86 15.27 4.47
C ASP A 46 13.19 14.08 3.54
N GLY A 47 12.16 13.36 3.07
CA GLY A 47 12.34 12.30 2.07
C GLY A 47 12.58 12.82 0.66
N THR A 48 13.28 12.04 -0.18
CA THR A 48 13.46 12.33 -1.61
C THR A 48 12.89 11.21 -2.47
N GLN A 49 12.28 11.62 -3.58
CA GLN A 49 11.80 10.76 -4.64
C GLN A 49 12.49 11.17 -5.94
N ASN A 50 13.11 10.23 -6.63
CA ASN A 50 13.74 10.45 -7.93
C ASN A 50 13.25 9.42 -8.94
N PHE A 51 12.96 9.88 -10.14
CA PHE A 51 12.69 9.01 -11.27
C PHE A 51 13.60 9.37 -12.44
N VAL A 52 14.31 8.38 -12.96
CA VAL A 52 15.25 8.53 -14.08
C VAL A 52 14.81 7.59 -15.20
N PHE A 53 14.31 8.16 -16.29
CA PHE A 53 13.89 7.46 -17.49
C PHE A 53 15.06 7.24 -18.46
N ASP A 54 15.16 6.03 -18.99
CA ASP A 54 16.06 5.67 -20.07
C ASP A 54 15.26 5.43 -21.37
N PRO A 55 15.38 6.33 -22.37
CA PRO A 55 14.70 6.17 -23.65
C PRO A 55 15.13 4.92 -24.43
N GLY A 56 16.34 4.40 -24.18
CA GLY A 56 16.85 3.22 -24.87
C GLY A 56 16.11 1.94 -24.47
N SER A 57 15.87 1.76 -23.17
CA SER A 57 15.11 0.63 -22.62
C SER A 57 13.62 0.86 -22.52
N GLN A 58 13.14 2.11 -22.70
CA GLN A 58 11.74 2.51 -22.43
C GLN A 58 11.31 2.21 -20.97
N THR A 59 12.28 2.22 -20.06
CA THR A 59 12.05 2.01 -18.63
C THR A 59 12.73 3.11 -17.81
N GLY A 60 12.28 3.31 -16.59
CA GLY A 60 12.93 4.21 -15.65
C GLY A 60 13.02 3.63 -14.25
N THR A 61 13.98 4.14 -13.48
CA THR A 61 14.19 3.77 -12.09
C THR A 61 13.49 4.78 -11.20
N PHE A 62 12.49 4.31 -10.43
CA PHE A 62 11.81 5.07 -9.39
C PHE A 62 12.45 4.74 -8.03
N GLN A 63 13.04 5.73 -7.39
CA GLN A 63 13.70 5.58 -6.10
C GLN A 63 13.08 6.51 -5.08
N VAL A 64 12.79 5.99 -3.90
CA VAL A 64 12.35 6.75 -2.73
C VAL A 64 13.28 6.44 -1.57
N THR A 65 13.79 7.49 -0.95
CA THR A 65 14.63 7.41 0.26
C THR A 65 14.08 8.37 1.29
N THR A 66 13.69 7.87 2.45
CA THR A 66 13.18 8.69 3.56
C THR A 66 13.76 8.23 4.89
N THR A 67 13.62 9.08 5.91
CA THR A 67 13.86 8.70 7.30
C THR A 67 12.52 8.24 7.89
N PRO A 68 12.41 6.98 8.35
CA PRO A 68 11.27 6.53 9.15
C PRO A 68 11.21 7.38 10.42
N PHE A 69 10.06 7.47 11.08
CA PHE A 69 10.03 8.13 12.39
C PHE A 69 9.17 7.37 13.39
N LEU A 70 8.14 6.65 12.93
CA LEU A 70 7.17 6.04 13.81
C LEU A 70 6.73 4.66 13.31
N LEU A 71 6.56 3.73 14.24
CA LEU A 71 5.84 2.49 14.08
C LEU A 71 4.64 2.53 15.04
N LYS A 72 3.43 2.61 14.51
CA LYS A 72 2.20 2.47 15.27
C LYS A 72 1.86 1.00 15.41
N ILE A 73 1.76 0.52 16.64
CA ILE A 73 1.35 -0.87 16.92
C ILE A 73 -0.11 -0.98 17.37
N GLY A 74 -0.82 0.14 17.45
CA GLY A 74 -2.22 0.22 17.85
C GLY A 74 -2.83 1.60 17.57
N PRO A 75 -4.13 1.79 17.86
CA PRO A 75 -4.87 2.99 17.48
C PRO A 75 -4.60 4.21 18.37
N SER A 76 -3.96 4.02 19.54
CA SER A 76 -3.72 5.10 20.49
C SER A 76 -2.33 5.68 20.31
N SER A 77 -2.12 6.95 20.67
CA SER A 77 -0.78 7.56 20.68
C SER A 77 0.18 6.91 21.69
N SER A 78 -0.33 6.18 22.68
CA SER A 78 0.49 5.35 23.57
C SER A 78 1.09 4.12 22.86
N ASP A 79 0.55 3.78 21.69
CA ASP A 79 0.98 2.66 20.85
C ASP A 79 1.96 3.13 19.76
N ASP A 80 2.45 4.35 19.86
CA ASP A 80 3.45 4.92 18.96
C ASP A 80 4.85 4.52 19.44
N VAL A 81 5.58 3.78 18.60
CA VAL A 81 6.96 3.37 18.85
C VAL A 81 7.88 4.14 17.92
N ASN A 82 8.80 4.90 18.48
CA ASN A 82 9.80 5.60 17.68
C ASN A 82 10.72 4.59 16.99
N VAL A 83 10.96 4.83 15.71
CA VAL A 83 12.08 4.20 15.01
C VAL A 83 13.31 5.08 15.27
N THR A 84 14.37 4.50 15.81
CA THR A 84 15.63 5.21 16.09
C THR A 84 16.75 4.64 15.22
N PRO A 85 17.91 5.32 15.10
CA PRO A 85 19.08 4.73 14.49
C PRO A 85 19.48 3.39 15.12
N ASP A 86 20.05 2.50 14.32
CA ASP A 86 20.69 1.28 14.78
C ASP A 86 22.10 1.52 15.32
N GLY A 87 22.80 0.43 15.68
CA GLY A 87 24.16 0.50 16.22
C GLY A 87 25.18 1.11 15.26
N ASP A 88 24.89 1.10 13.95
CA ASP A 88 25.71 1.69 12.90
C ASP A 88 25.26 3.14 12.59
N GLY A 89 24.25 3.65 13.31
CA GLY A 89 23.67 4.98 13.09
C GLY A 89 22.72 5.02 11.89
N ILE A 90 22.34 3.88 11.32
CA ILE A 90 21.45 3.81 10.16
C ILE A 90 20.00 3.93 10.60
N HIS A 91 19.28 4.82 9.95
CA HIS A 91 17.84 4.99 10.09
C HIS A 91 17.26 5.41 8.74
N SER A 92 16.77 4.46 7.95
CA SER A 92 16.36 4.75 6.58
C SER A 92 15.27 3.82 6.07
N GLN A 93 14.46 4.34 5.16
CA GLN A 93 13.49 3.61 4.36
C GLN A 93 13.86 3.82 2.89
N VAL A 94 14.06 2.72 2.16
CA VAL A 94 14.46 2.75 0.75
C VAL A 94 13.52 1.90 -0.07
N LEU A 95 13.05 2.46 -1.18
CA LEU A 95 12.26 1.77 -2.20
C LEU A 95 12.93 1.99 -3.56
N ASN A 96 13.11 0.91 -4.31
CA ASN A 96 13.59 0.95 -5.69
C ASN A 96 12.60 0.18 -6.56
N LEU A 97 12.19 0.79 -7.67
CA LEU A 97 11.33 0.17 -8.67
C LEU A 97 11.89 0.42 -10.05
N LYS A 98 11.61 -0.50 -10.96
CA LYS A 98 11.70 -0.29 -12.39
C LYS A 98 10.30 -0.20 -12.97
N LEU A 99 10.03 0.91 -13.65
CA LEU A 99 8.74 1.19 -14.28
C LEU A 99 8.92 1.30 -15.80
N ASP A 100 7.90 0.94 -16.56
CA ASP A 100 7.84 1.24 -18.00
C ASP A 100 7.45 2.71 -18.25
N SER A 101 7.43 3.13 -19.52
CA SER A 101 7.05 4.50 -19.92
C SER A 101 5.62 4.90 -19.54
N ASN A 102 4.75 3.94 -19.20
CA ASN A 102 3.38 4.16 -18.76
C ASN A 102 3.27 4.16 -17.21
N GLY A 103 4.36 3.84 -16.52
CA GLY A 103 4.39 3.74 -15.06
C GLY A 103 3.98 2.37 -14.53
N HIS A 104 3.92 1.33 -15.35
CA HIS A 104 3.68 -0.03 -14.85
C HIS A 104 4.95 -0.64 -14.28
N LEU A 105 4.80 -1.42 -13.20
CA LEU A 105 5.91 -2.15 -12.60
C LEU A 105 6.45 -3.21 -13.56
N VAL A 106 7.72 -3.10 -13.91
CA VAL A 106 8.45 -4.10 -14.71
C VAL A 106 9.06 -5.12 -13.77
N THR A 107 9.02 -6.40 -14.14
CA THR A 107 9.72 -7.45 -13.39
C THR A 107 11.23 -7.21 -13.47
N ASP A 108 11.85 -6.85 -12.35
CA ASP A 108 13.28 -6.59 -12.25
C ASP A 108 13.78 -7.05 -10.87
N PRO A 109 14.92 -7.77 -10.78
CA PRO A 109 15.47 -8.21 -9.49
C PRO A 109 15.93 -7.05 -8.58
N GLY A 110 16.10 -5.84 -9.12
CA GLY A 110 16.38 -4.62 -8.36
C GLY A 110 15.17 -4.04 -7.64
N ASN A 111 13.95 -4.49 -7.96
CA ASN A 111 12.73 -4.03 -7.28
C ASN A 111 12.77 -4.45 -5.82
N SER A 112 12.78 -3.49 -4.90
CA SER A 112 13.03 -3.76 -3.49
C SER A 112 12.48 -2.68 -2.57
N TYR A 113 12.10 -3.10 -1.38
CA TYR A 113 11.79 -2.25 -0.25
C TYR A 113 12.61 -2.71 0.97
N ALA A 114 13.19 -1.76 1.69
CA ALA A 114 13.90 -2.01 2.93
C ALA A 114 13.64 -0.91 3.97
N LEU A 115 13.52 -1.32 5.23
CA LEU A 115 13.41 -0.47 6.40
C LEU A 115 14.52 -0.82 7.39
N TYR A 116 15.32 0.17 7.77
CA TYR A 116 16.42 0.04 8.73
C TYR A 116 16.21 0.95 9.94
N GLY A 117 16.65 0.46 11.10
CA GLY A 117 16.67 1.20 12.35
C GLY A 117 16.53 0.28 13.55
N THR A 118 16.09 0.86 14.66
CA THR A 118 15.82 0.16 15.92
C THR A 118 14.43 0.50 16.42
N VAL A 119 13.70 -0.51 16.89
CA VAL A 119 12.41 -0.35 17.58
C VAL A 119 12.35 -1.26 18.80
N SER A 120 11.60 -0.84 19.81
CA SER A 120 11.32 -1.65 21.00
C SER A 120 9.82 -1.88 21.15
N VAL A 121 9.38 -3.13 21.02
CA VAL A 121 7.97 -3.54 21.06
C VAL A 121 7.82 -4.69 22.06
N GLY A 122 6.92 -4.55 23.03
CA GLY A 122 6.63 -5.62 24.00
C GLY A 122 7.85 -6.05 24.83
N GLY A 123 8.77 -5.12 25.14
CA GLY A 123 10.00 -5.42 25.88
C GLY A 123 11.10 -6.10 25.06
N GLN A 124 10.89 -6.32 23.76
CA GLN A 124 11.91 -6.81 22.83
C GLN A 124 12.40 -5.69 21.92
N THR A 125 13.72 -5.64 21.71
CA THR A 125 14.37 -4.68 20.83
C THR A 125 14.78 -5.36 19.54
N TYR A 126 14.40 -4.76 18.42
CA TYR A 126 14.75 -5.17 17.06
C TYR A 126 15.66 -4.09 16.48
N SER A 127 16.79 -4.47 15.88
CA SER A 127 17.78 -3.51 15.35
C SER A 127 18.37 -4.00 14.02
N GLY A 128 18.77 -3.06 13.15
CA GLY A 128 19.29 -3.32 11.81
C GLY A 128 18.18 -3.36 10.77
N LEU A 129 18.11 -4.43 9.97
CA LEU A 129 17.07 -4.61 8.95
C LEU A 129 15.73 -5.00 9.60
N LEU A 130 14.85 -4.03 9.77
CA LEU A 130 13.53 -4.21 10.37
C LEU A 130 12.57 -4.89 9.40
N LEU A 131 12.55 -4.49 8.13
CA LEU A 131 11.72 -5.10 7.09
C LEU A 131 12.41 -5.13 5.75
N ARG A 132 12.10 -6.19 5.00
CA ARG A 132 12.44 -6.35 3.59
C ARG A 132 11.22 -6.85 2.84
N ALA A 133 10.89 -6.23 1.72
CA ALA A 133 9.78 -6.65 0.88
C ALA A 133 10.08 -6.48 -0.61
N THR A 134 9.31 -7.19 -1.44
CA THR A 134 9.34 -7.08 -2.90
C THR A 134 8.05 -6.42 -3.37
N PRO A 135 8.14 -5.31 -4.13
CA PRO A 135 6.98 -4.69 -4.77
C PRO A 135 6.29 -5.66 -5.74
N THR A 136 4.97 -5.73 -5.63
CA THR A 136 4.12 -6.60 -6.48
C THR A 136 3.19 -5.79 -7.38
N THR A 137 2.79 -4.61 -6.94
CA THR A 137 1.98 -3.67 -7.71
C THR A 137 2.51 -2.25 -7.48
N PHE A 138 2.26 -1.38 -8.45
CA PHE A 138 2.54 0.06 -8.34
C PHE A 138 1.45 0.83 -9.08
N GLY A 139 1.02 1.93 -8.48
CA GLY A 139 -0.07 2.73 -9.00
C GLY A 139 -0.05 4.16 -8.50
N THR A 140 -0.91 4.98 -9.11
CA THR A 140 -1.02 6.40 -8.81
C THR A 140 -2.47 6.76 -8.50
N SER A 141 -2.70 7.52 -7.43
CA SER A 141 -4.03 8.06 -7.12
C SER A 141 -4.25 9.32 -7.98
N GLY A 142 -4.79 9.17 -9.18
CA GLY A 142 -4.82 10.21 -10.22
C GLY A 142 -5.21 11.64 -9.76
N GLY A 143 -4.55 12.65 -10.33
CA GLY A 143 -4.70 14.09 -10.03
C GLY A 143 -3.35 14.85 -10.04
N THR A 144 -3.35 16.18 -9.93
CA THR A 144 -2.10 17.00 -9.94
C THR A 144 -1.25 16.89 -8.66
N THR A 145 -1.75 16.21 -7.63
CA THR A 145 -1.06 15.91 -6.36
C THR A 145 -1.06 14.40 -6.09
N SER A 146 -0.88 13.59 -7.13
CA SER A 146 -1.05 12.15 -7.06
C SER A 146 -0.07 11.51 -6.07
N GLY A 147 -0.61 10.82 -5.06
CA GLY A 147 0.17 9.87 -4.27
C GLY A 147 0.51 8.64 -5.10
N PHE A 148 1.56 7.92 -4.67
CA PHE A 148 1.94 6.63 -5.23
C PHE A 148 1.60 5.53 -4.25
N ASN A 149 0.98 4.46 -4.74
CA ASN A 149 0.51 3.34 -3.92
C ASN A 149 1.13 2.04 -4.43
N LEU A 150 1.47 1.14 -3.51
CA LEU A 150 2.11 -0.14 -3.81
C LEU A 150 1.61 -1.24 -2.88
N ASP A 151 1.44 -2.43 -3.42
CA ASP A 151 1.40 -3.67 -2.62
C ASP A 151 2.79 -4.31 -2.62
N LEU A 152 3.26 -4.68 -1.44
CA LEU A 152 4.56 -5.30 -1.22
C LEU A 152 4.37 -6.66 -0.57
N LYS A 153 5.15 -7.64 -1.02
CA LYS A 153 5.27 -8.95 -0.38
C LYS A 153 6.46 -8.96 0.56
N VAL A 154 6.23 -9.19 1.85
CA VAL A 154 7.30 -9.26 2.85
C VAL A 154 8.15 -10.50 2.62
N THR A 155 9.47 -10.31 2.57
CA THR A 155 10.46 -11.36 2.30
C THR A 155 11.44 -11.55 3.45
N GLY A 156 11.44 -10.69 4.46
CA GLY A 156 12.31 -10.82 5.64
C GLY A 156 12.41 -9.56 6.49
N GLY A 157 13.41 -9.54 7.36
CA GLY A 157 13.61 -8.50 8.36
C GLY A 157 13.11 -8.91 9.74
N ALA A 158 13.55 -8.19 10.77
CA ALA A 158 13.32 -8.52 12.16
C ALA A 158 11.84 -8.43 12.58
N LEU A 159 11.03 -7.64 11.87
CA LEU A 159 9.59 -7.44 12.12
C LEU A 159 8.68 -8.25 11.18
N ALA A 160 9.24 -9.06 10.27
CA ALA A 160 8.46 -9.72 9.21
C ALA A 160 7.30 -10.56 9.76
N THR A 161 7.52 -11.29 10.85
CA THR A 161 6.50 -12.15 11.48
C THR A 161 5.37 -11.37 12.16
N GLN A 162 5.68 -10.16 12.65
CA GLN A 162 4.75 -9.30 13.37
C GLN A 162 3.87 -8.51 12.41
N ILE A 163 4.41 -8.17 11.24
CA ILE A 163 3.69 -7.47 10.18
C ILE A 163 2.83 -8.43 9.36
N GLY A 164 3.35 -9.62 9.07
CA GLY A 164 2.72 -10.59 8.18
C GLY A 164 3.26 -10.52 6.74
N PRO A 165 2.69 -11.32 5.83
CA PRO A 165 3.25 -11.55 4.50
C PRO A 165 3.11 -10.37 3.51
N GLU A 166 2.26 -9.39 3.80
CA GLU A 166 1.87 -8.37 2.83
C GLU A 166 1.75 -6.99 3.49
N LEU A 167 2.17 -5.97 2.74
CA LEU A 167 2.19 -4.58 3.12
C LEU A 167 1.58 -3.72 2.02
N PHE A 168 0.77 -2.74 2.39
CA PHE A 168 0.43 -1.63 1.52
C PHE A 168 1.36 -0.45 1.84
N LEU A 169 1.87 0.22 0.82
CA LEU A 169 2.72 1.41 0.96
C LEU A 169 2.09 2.58 0.19
N SER A 170 1.94 3.72 0.85
CA SER A 170 1.49 4.98 0.27
C SER A 170 2.56 6.05 0.43
N ILE A 171 2.94 6.68 -0.68
CA ILE A 171 3.90 7.78 -0.76
C ILE A 171 3.16 9.03 -1.16
N LEU A 172 3.28 10.07 -0.34
CA LEU A 172 2.61 11.36 -0.53
C LEU A 172 3.67 12.42 -0.82
N PRO A 173 3.73 12.92 -2.06
CA PRO A 173 4.58 14.04 -2.43
C PRO A 173 4.28 15.32 -1.65
N THR A 174 5.28 16.18 -1.46
CA THR A 174 5.08 17.55 -0.99
C THR A 174 4.23 18.35 -1.98
N ALA A 175 3.42 19.29 -1.48
CA ALA A 175 2.64 20.20 -2.31
C ALA A 175 3.54 20.95 -3.32
N GLY A 176 3.12 21.01 -4.59
CA GLY A 176 3.91 21.61 -5.68
C GLY A 176 4.85 20.65 -6.41
N ALA A 177 4.67 19.34 -6.23
CA ALA A 177 5.34 18.29 -6.98
C ALA A 177 5.30 18.53 -8.51
N THR A 178 6.44 18.31 -9.17
CA THR A 178 6.65 18.58 -10.61
C THR A 178 6.19 17.45 -11.53
N PHE A 179 5.62 16.38 -10.97
CA PHE A 179 5.16 15.23 -11.75
C PHE A 179 3.91 15.58 -12.56
N ASP A 180 4.03 15.50 -13.89
CA ASP A 180 2.99 15.83 -14.87
C ASP A 180 2.15 14.61 -15.30
N GLY A 181 2.30 13.47 -14.60
CA GLY A 181 1.67 12.20 -14.97
C GLY A 181 2.46 11.37 -15.99
N ASN A 182 3.64 11.84 -16.41
CA ASN A 182 4.41 11.22 -17.49
C ASN A 182 5.66 10.48 -16.98
N PHE A 183 5.65 9.15 -17.07
CA PHE A 183 6.78 8.29 -16.73
C PHE A 183 7.81 8.13 -17.87
N ALA A 184 7.66 8.84 -18.99
CA ALA A 184 8.66 8.94 -20.05
C ALA A 184 9.61 10.15 -19.87
N LYS A 185 9.64 10.75 -18.68
CA LYS A 185 10.49 11.90 -18.35
C LYS A 185 11.07 11.76 -16.95
N ASN A 186 12.25 12.36 -16.74
CA ASN A 186 12.84 12.45 -15.41
C ASN A 186 12.04 13.41 -14.54
N PHE A 187 11.90 13.08 -13.26
CA PHE A 187 11.34 13.99 -12.27
C PHE A 187 11.94 13.72 -10.88
N SER A 188 11.89 14.74 -10.02
CA SER A 188 12.34 14.67 -8.64
C SER A 188 11.37 15.44 -7.76
N ILE A 189 11.03 14.85 -6.62
CA ILE A 189 10.01 15.36 -5.72
C ILE A 189 10.45 15.17 -4.26
N ALA A 190 10.23 16.18 -3.43
CA ALA A 190 10.31 16.03 -1.98
C ALA A 190 9.11 15.21 -1.48
N ILE A 191 9.33 14.38 -0.47
CA ILE A 191 8.29 13.53 0.11
C ILE A 191 7.90 14.10 1.46
N ASP A 192 6.61 14.39 1.62
CA ASP A 192 6.03 14.86 2.88
C ASP A 192 5.70 13.68 3.80
N ARG A 193 5.27 12.54 3.23
CA ARG A 193 4.87 11.39 4.06
C ARG A 193 4.95 10.08 3.31
N VAL A 194 5.39 9.04 4.03
CA VAL A 194 5.30 7.64 3.62
C VAL A 194 4.56 6.88 4.70
N LYS A 195 3.58 6.06 4.32
CA LYS A 195 2.84 5.20 5.23
C LYS A 195 2.86 3.77 4.71
N ALA A 196 3.23 2.82 5.56
CA ALA A 196 3.13 1.39 5.23
C ALA A 196 2.30 0.67 6.29
N TRP A 197 1.41 -0.24 5.93
CA TRP A 197 0.64 -1.02 6.91
C TRP A 197 0.35 -2.43 6.43
N SER A 198 0.10 -3.35 7.38
CA SER A 198 -0.19 -4.75 7.06
C SER A 198 -1.52 -4.91 6.32
N LEU A 199 -1.57 -5.73 5.28
CA LEU A 199 -2.85 -6.08 4.63
C LEU A 199 -3.67 -7.13 5.41
N ASN A 200 -3.12 -7.66 6.51
CA ASN A 200 -3.83 -8.64 7.33
C ASN A 200 -4.64 -7.91 8.41
N PRO A 201 -5.98 -8.04 8.43
CA PRO A 201 -6.75 -7.53 9.55
C PRO A 201 -6.33 -8.27 10.83
N PRO A 202 -6.32 -7.59 12.00
CA PRO A 202 -6.15 -8.30 13.27
C PRO A 202 -7.20 -9.42 13.36
N PRO A 203 -6.88 -10.57 13.98
CA PRO A 203 -7.83 -11.66 14.12
C PRO A 203 -9.13 -11.11 14.75
N PRO A 204 -10.31 -11.53 14.26
CA PRO A 204 -11.57 -11.01 14.78
C PRO A 204 -11.63 -11.26 16.29
N ILE A 205 -11.85 -10.18 17.05
CA ILE A 205 -12.07 -10.28 18.49
C ILE A 205 -13.35 -11.13 18.67
N PRO A 206 -13.31 -12.23 19.44
CA PRO A 206 -14.50 -13.05 19.67
C PRO A 206 -15.60 -12.15 20.22
N GLU A 207 -16.73 -12.06 19.52
CA GLU A 207 -17.85 -11.27 20.04
C GLU A 207 -18.25 -11.83 21.42
N PRO A 208 -18.44 -10.95 22.43
CA PRO A 208 -18.82 -11.37 23.79
C PRO A 208 -20.14 -12.16 23.82
N THR A 209 -20.89 -12.16 22.72
CA THR A 209 -22.14 -12.89 22.50
C THR A 209 -21.99 -14.39 22.72
N THR A 210 -20.87 -15.02 22.32
CA THR A 210 -20.74 -16.49 22.40
C THR A 210 -20.55 -16.98 23.84
N LEU A 211 -19.79 -16.24 24.65
CA LEU A 211 -19.58 -16.56 26.08
C LEU A 211 -20.82 -16.25 26.92
N MET A 212 -21.50 -15.13 26.63
CA MET A 212 -22.75 -14.75 27.31
C MET A 212 -23.88 -15.75 27.03
N VAL A 213 -24.04 -16.22 25.79
CA VAL A 213 -25.05 -17.23 25.44
C VAL A 213 -24.78 -18.57 26.13
N LEU A 214 -23.52 -18.98 26.25
CA LEU A 214 -23.14 -20.25 26.88
C LEU A 214 -23.30 -20.20 28.40
N LEU A 215 -22.97 -19.06 29.03
CA LEU A 215 -23.19 -18.82 30.46
C LEU A 215 -24.68 -18.68 30.81
N ALA A 216 -25.46 -17.98 29.99
CA ALA A 216 -26.91 -17.87 30.18
C ALA A 216 -27.62 -19.22 29.99
N GLY A 217 -27.20 -20.03 29.01
CA GLY A 217 -27.71 -21.38 28.80
C GLY A 217 -27.41 -22.33 29.96
N ALA A 218 -26.19 -22.27 30.52
CA ALA A 218 -25.80 -23.09 31.67
C ALA A 218 -26.54 -22.69 32.96
N ALA A 219 -26.73 -21.39 33.20
CA ALA A 219 -27.51 -20.90 34.34
C ALA A 219 -29.00 -21.32 34.24
N GLY A 220 -29.60 -21.23 33.04
CA GLY A 220 -30.97 -21.68 32.79
C GLY A 220 -31.19 -23.18 33.03
N LEU A 221 -30.22 -24.03 32.65
CA LEU A 221 -30.27 -25.47 32.91
C LEU A 221 -30.14 -25.82 34.40
N LEU A 222 -29.30 -25.10 35.14
CA LEU A 222 -29.14 -25.28 36.59
C LEU A 222 -30.37 -24.84 37.38
N ILE A 223 -31.00 -23.72 36.99
CA ILE A 223 -32.25 -23.24 37.60
C ILE A 223 -33.39 -24.23 37.31
N ARG A 224 -33.52 -24.72 36.08
CA ARG A 224 -34.56 -25.70 35.71
C ARG A 224 -34.39 -27.04 36.43
N ARG A 225 -33.15 -27.47 36.72
CA ARG A 225 -32.88 -28.66 37.54
C ARG A 225 -33.30 -28.48 39.00
N ARG A 226 -33.05 -27.32 39.61
CA ARG A 226 -33.46 -27.05 41.00
C ARG A 226 -34.98 -27.02 41.17
N VAL A 227 -35.72 -26.37 40.27
CA VAL A 227 -37.19 -26.29 40.35
C VAL A 227 -37.84 -27.67 40.21
N ARG A 228 -37.26 -28.59 39.43
CA ARG A 228 -37.80 -29.94 39.25
C ARG A 228 -37.59 -30.88 40.44
N ILE A 229 -36.57 -30.62 41.26
CA ILE A 229 -36.26 -31.42 42.46
C ILE A 229 -37.09 -30.95 43.66
N SER A 230 -37.42 -29.66 43.73
CA SER A 230 -38.25 -29.09 44.82
C SER A 230 -39.75 -29.26 44.64
N GLY A 231 -40.21 -29.80 43.50
CA GLY A 231 -41.64 -30.04 43.22
C GLY A 231 -42.09 -31.50 43.40
N ALA A 232 -41.29 -32.34 44.05
CA ALA A 232 -41.55 -33.77 44.23
C ALA A 232 -42.02 -34.17 45.65
N ASP A 233 -42.14 -33.22 46.58
CA ASP A 233 -42.70 -33.45 47.91
C ASP A 233 -43.97 -32.60 48.07
N PHE A 234 -45.10 -33.09 47.62
CA PHE A 234 -46.44 -32.80 48.15
C PHE A 234 -47.43 -33.66 47.35
N ASP A 235 -47.67 -34.88 47.81
CA ASP A 235 -48.98 -35.52 47.86
C ASP A 235 -48.86 -36.83 48.68
N ASP A 236 -49.62 -36.89 49.77
CA ASP A 236 -49.98 -38.09 50.55
C ASP A 236 -50.80 -39.09 49.72
#